data_AF-A0A6G9AQF1-F1
#
_entry.id   AF-A0A6G9AQF1-F1
#
_cell.length_a   1.000
_cell.length_b   1.000
_cell.length_c   1.000
_cell.angle_alpha   90.00
_cell.angle_beta   90.00
_cell.angle_gamma   90.00
#
_symmetry.space_group_name_H-M   'P 1'
#
loop_
_entity.id
_entity.type
_entity.pdbx_description
1 polymer ?
#
loop_
_entity_poly.entity_id
_entity_poly.type
_entity_poly.pdbx_seq_one_letter_code
_entity_poly.pdbx_strand_id
1 'polypeptide(L)'
;MPSRRDFIKQSALSTAVTLWPNENPLLPSVKPRVTQKENPVIILRSSWGDGNIGDQGHTPGTIRLLTQSIPNAEILLWHTDPRPETEKLIHKNFPKVTIIRGKFYEPGKPFDGEIREAFERADLFLFNSGMAMNFGLYGKDWAGNMSSLTPYIYCRK
;
A
#
# COMPACT_ATOMS: atom_id res chain seq x y z
N MET A 1 -24.63 35.31 13.39
CA MET A 1 -23.22 34.91 13.57
C MET A 1 -23.13 34.11 14.87
N PRO A 2 -22.64 32.86 14.87
CA PRO A 2 -22.52 32.08 16.09
C PRO A 2 -21.53 32.74 17.05
N SER A 3 -21.86 32.77 18.35
CA SER A 3 -21.08 33.48 19.36
C SER A 3 -19.97 32.60 19.96
N ARG A 4 -18.96 33.21 20.59
CA ARG A 4 -17.92 32.49 21.34
C ARG A 4 -18.48 31.53 22.40
N ARG A 5 -19.65 31.83 22.98
CA ARG A 5 -20.33 30.95 23.95
C ARG A 5 -20.94 29.73 23.27
N ASP A 6 -21.40 29.86 22.03
CA ASP A 6 -21.92 28.74 21.24
C ASP A 6 -20.80 27.79 20.82
N PHE A 7 -19.62 28.33 20.50
CA PHE A 7 -18.43 27.53 20.22
C PHE A 7 -17.98 26.71 21.44
N ILE A 8 -17.97 27.28 22.66
CA ILE A 8 -17.59 26.54 23.87
C ILE A 8 -18.61 25.44 24.18
N LYS A 9 -19.91 25.71 24.01
CA LYS A 9 -20.96 24.70 24.20
C LYS A 9 -20.87 23.57 23.19
N GLN A 10 -20.57 23.87 21.92
CA GLN A 10 -20.33 22.84 20.90
C GLN A 10 -19.01 22.09 21.12
N SER A 11 -17.96 22.75 21.61
CA SER A 11 -16.67 22.11 21.88
C SER A 11 -16.73 21.13 23.06
N ALA A 12 -17.61 21.37 24.04
CA ALA A 12 -17.81 20.47 25.18
C ALA A 12 -18.55 19.16 24.82
N LEU A 13 -19.24 19.10 23.67
CA LEU A 13 -19.87 17.87 23.18
C LEU A 13 -18.90 16.92 22.46
N SER A 14 -17.73 17.41 22.04
CA SER A 14 -16.75 16.60 21.29
C SER A 14 -15.85 15.74 22.16
N THR A 15 -15.81 15.97 23.47
CA THR A 15 -15.01 15.18 24.43
C THR A 15 -15.75 13.97 24.99
N ALA A 16 -17.01 13.74 24.64
CA ALA A 16 -17.78 12.57 25.08
C ALA A 16 -17.56 11.31 24.20
N VAL A 17 -16.82 11.41 23.09
CA VAL A 17 -16.58 10.28 22.17
C VAL A 17 -15.46 9.35 22.65
N THR A 18 -14.66 9.73 23.65
CA THR A 18 -13.59 8.89 24.19
C THR A 18 -14.03 7.82 25.19
N LEU A 19 -15.32 7.74 25.50
CA LEU A 19 -15.91 6.67 26.34
C LEU A 19 -16.83 5.73 25.56
N TRP A 20 -16.85 5.82 24.22
CA TRP A 20 -17.53 4.80 23.43
C TRP A 20 -16.77 3.49 23.58
N PRO A 21 -17.37 2.42 24.13
CA PRO A 21 -16.73 1.12 24.11
C PRO A 21 -16.44 0.78 22.65
N ASN A 22 -15.18 0.43 22.39
CA ASN A 22 -14.58 0.19 21.08
C ASN A 22 -15.15 -1.06 20.36
N GLU A 23 -16.35 -1.49 20.74
CA GLU A 23 -17.00 -2.72 20.32
C GLU A 23 -18.25 -2.31 19.54
N ASN A 24 -18.09 -1.97 18.27
CA ASN A 24 -19.23 -1.84 17.37
C ASN A 24 -19.79 -3.26 17.15
N PRO A 25 -21.00 -3.60 17.63
CA PRO A 25 -21.51 -4.99 17.61
C PRO A 25 -21.77 -5.53 16.19
N LEU A 26 -21.62 -4.70 15.17
CA LEU A 26 -21.73 -5.06 13.75
C LEU A 26 -20.38 -5.33 13.07
N LEU A 27 -19.26 -5.12 13.77
CA LEU A 27 -17.93 -5.44 13.27
C LEU A 27 -17.32 -6.52 14.17
N PRO A 28 -16.86 -7.66 13.63
CA PRO A 28 -16.16 -8.63 14.45
C PRO A 28 -14.94 -7.97 15.10
N SER A 29 -14.79 -8.14 16.42
CA SER A 29 -13.59 -7.78 17.17
C SER A 29 -12.44 -8.65 16.66
N VAL A 30 -11.80 -8.21 15.57
CA VAL A 30 -10.57 -8.82 15.09
C VAL A 30 -9.49 -8.38 16.07
N LYS A 31 -9.26 -9.16 17.12
CA LYS A 31 -7.99 -9.07 17.85
C LYS A 31 -6.92 -9.45 16.83
N PRO A 32 -6.04 -8.53 16.39
CA PRO A 32 -5.00 -8.89 15.46
C PRO A 32 -4.15 -9.95 16.15
N ARG A 33 -4.18 -11.18 15.61
CA ARG A 33 -3.23 -12.21 16.00
C ARG A 33 -1.91 -11.80 15.38
N VAL A 34 -1.17 -10.94 16.06
CA VAL A 34 0.19 -10.56 15.65
C VAL A 34 1.10 -11.74 15.96
N THR A 35 1.08 -12.76 15.12
CA THR A 35 2.20 -13.70 15.03
C THR A 35 3.33 -12.94 14.33
N GLN A 36 4.27 -12.39 15.09
CA GLN A 36 5.47 -11.80 14.51
C GLN A 36 6.26 -12.92 13.83
N LYS A 37 6.16 -12.98 12.51
CA LYS A 37 6.97 -13.86 11.67
C LYS A 37 8.41 -13.33 11.68
N GLU A 38 9.39 -14.21 11.85
CA GLU A 38 10.80 -13.81 11.89
C GLU A 38 11.25 -13.15 10.59
N ASN A 39 10.74 -13.64 9.44
CA ASN A 39 11.07 -13.19 8.10
C ASN A 39 9.77 -12.88 7.31
N PRO A 40 9.11 -11.74 7.56
CA PRO A 40 7.88 -11.42 6.85
C PRO A 40 8.16 -11.07 5.38
N VAL A 41 7.23 -11.43 4.50
CA VAL A 41 7.27 -11.11 3.07
C VAL A 41 6.44 -9.86 2.84
N ILE A 42 7.09 -8.81 2.33
CA ILE A 42 6.47 -7.51 2.09
C ILE A 42 6.50 -7.22 0.60
N ILE A 43 5.31 -7.08 0.00
CA ILE A 43 5.19 -6.55 -1.35
C ILE A 43 5.12 -5.04 -1.27
N LEU A 44 6.03 -4.36 -1.96
CA LEU A 44 6.04 -2.91 -2.13
C LEU A 44 5.72 -2.58 -3.60
N ARG A 45 4.51 -2.08 -3.86
CA ARG A 45 4.15 -1.50 -5.17
C ARG A 45 4.56 -0.02 -5.20
N SER A 46 5.61 0.30 -5.95
CA SER A 46 6.24 1.64 -6.00
C SER A 46 6.78 2.03 -7.38
N SER A 47 7.32 3.25 -7.50
CA SER A 47 7.92 3.90 -8.67
C SER A 47 6.98 4.13 -9.84
N TRP A 48 6.24 5.23 -9.76
CA TRP A 48 5.31 5.63 -10.82
C TRP A 48 6.02 6.02 -12.12
N GLY A 49 7.16 6.71 -12.09
CA GLY A 49 7.94 7.03 -13.30
C GLY A 49 9.38 7.50 -13.05
N ASP A 50 10.27 7.21 -13.99
CA ASP A 50 11.70 7.61 -13.95
C ASP A 50 11.92 9.12 -14.17
N GLY A 51 10.94 9.82 -14.76
CA GLY A 51 11.01 11.26 -15.00
C GLY A 51 10.68 12.15 -13.79
N ASN A 52 10.17 11.59 -12.69
CA ASN A 52 9.81 12.34 -11.49
C ASN A 52 10.77 12.01 -10.34
N ILE A 53 11.62 12.97 -9.97
CA ILE A 53 12.63 12.82 -8.90
C ILE A 53 11.97 12.48 -7.55
N GLY A 54 10.77 12.99 -7.29
CA GLY A 54 10.00 12.66 -6.08
C GLY A 54 9.65 11.17 -6.07
N ASP A 55 9.11 10.64 -7.17
CA ASP A 55 8.78 9.22 -7.30
C ASP A 55 10.00 8.32 -7.21
N GLN A 56 11.14 8.78 -7.75
CA GLN A 56 12.44 8.10 -7.60
C GLN A 56 12.94 8.08 -6.16
N GLY A 57 12.59 9.07 -5.33
CA GLY A 57 12.98 9.14 -3.93
C GLY A 57 12.13 8.26 -3.00
N HIS A 58 10.83 8.15 -3.28
CA HIS A 58 9.89 7.40 -2.43
C HIS A 58 10.24 5.91 -2.32
N THR A 59 10.59 5.26 -3.44
CA THR A 59 10.93 3.84 -3.47
C THR A 59 12.14 3.48 -2.60
N PRO A 60 13.35 4.03 -2.83
CA PRO A 60 14.53 3.72 -2.02
C PRO A 60 14.37 4.21 -0.57
N GLY A 61 13.68 5.32 -0.34
CA GLY A 61 13.37 5.79 1.01
C GLY A 61 12.51 4.79 1.79
N THR A 62 11.46 4.26 1.17
CA THR A 62 10.59 3.25 1.78
C THR A 62 11.34 1.95 2.02
N ILE A 63 12.11 1.48 1.04
CA ILE A 63 12.93 0.27 1.20
C ILE A 63 13.91 0.44 2.35
N ARG A 64 14.58 1.60 2.47
CA ARG A 64 15.49 1.88 3.59
C ARG A 64 14.78 1.81 4.94
N LEU A 65 13.59 2.39 5.07
CA LEU A 65 12.81 2.32 6.30
C LEU A 65 12.41 0.88 6.64
N LEU A 66 11.98 0.11 5.64
CA LEU A 66 11.63 -1.30 5.80
C LEU A 66 12.84 -2.13 6.25
N THR A 67 14.00 -1.98 5.61
CA THR A 67 15.21 -2.74 5.99
C THR A 67 15.79 -2.33 7.34
N GLN A 68 15.53 -1.11 7.81
CA GLN A 68 15.92 -0.67 9.15
C GLN A 68 14.94 -1.18 10.23
N SER A 69 13.64 -1.13 9.94
CA SER A 69 12.58 -1.46 10.91
C SER A 69 12.32 -2.96 11.00
N ILE A 70 12.49 -3.67 9.89
CA ILE A 70 12.24 -5.12 9.76
C ILE A 70 13.40 -5.74 8.98
N PRO A 71 14.60 -5.87 9.59
CA PRO A 71 15.83 -6.24 8.86
C PRO A 71 15.80 -7.59 8.15
N ASN A 72 14.94 -8.48 8.63
CA ASN A 72 14.76 -9.83 8.12
C ASN A 72 13.62 -9.96 7.09
N ALA A 73 12.94 -8.86 6.76
CA ALA A 73 11.88 -8.90 5.77
C ALA A 73 12.41 -9.24 4.39
N GLU A 74 11.70 -10.12 3.69
CA GLU A 74 11.87 -10.30 2.25
C GLU A 74 11.05 -9.21 1.56
N ILE A 75 11.73 -8.31 0.83
CA ILE A 75 11.07 -7.20 0.14
C ILE A 75 10.93 -7.54 -1.34
N LEU A 76 9.68 -7.61 -1.80
CA LEU A 76 9.31 -7.79 -3.19
C LEU A 76 8.88 -6.45 -3.77
N LEU A 77 9.72 -5.85 -4.59
CA LEU A 77 9.44 -4.60 -5.28
C LEU A 77 8.66 -4.87 -6.56
N TRP A 78 7.44 -4.37 -6.63
CA TRP A 78 6.57 -4.50 -7.80
C TRP A 78 6.39 -3.16 -8.50
N HIS A 79 6.89 -3.08 -9.73
CA HIS A 79 6.60 -1.96 -10.62
C HIS A 79 5.49 -2.34 -11.60
N THR A 80 4.59 -1.40 -11.91
CA THR A 80 3.51 -1.66 -12.89
C THR A 80 4.10 -1.90 -14.29
N ASP A 81 5.18 -1.20 -14.62
CA ASP A 81 5.97 -1.36 -15.84
C ASP A 81 7.47 -1.29 -15.49
N PRO A 82 8.38 -1.75 -16.36
CA PRO A 82 9.82 -1.62 -16.14
C PRO A 82 10.27 -0.17 -15.84
N ARG A 83 11.23 -0.04 -14.92
CA ARG A 83 11.80 1.24 -14.46
C ARG A 83 13.33 1.16 -14.45
N PRO A 84 14.01 1.18 -15.61
CA PRO A 84 15.43 0.86 -15.70
C PRO A 84 16.33 1.73 -14.82
N GLU A 85 16.03 3.02 -14.67
CA GLU A 85 16.86 3.91 -13.85
C GLU A 85 16.63 3.69 -12.36
N THR A 86 15.37 3.55 -11.94
CA THR A 86 15.03 3.11 -10.57
C THR A 86 15.72 1.79 -10.26
N GLU A 87 15.58 0.79 -11.13
CA GLU A 87 16.02 -0.57 -10.87
C GLU A 87 17.53 -0.67 -10.77
N LYS A 88 18.29 0.09 -11.58
CA LYS A 88 19.74 0.24 -11.39
C LYS A 88 20.09 0.75 -9.99
N LEU A 89 19.38 1.77 -9.50
CA LEU A 89 19.59 2.30 -8.14
C LEU A 89 19.21 1.28 -7.06
N ILE A 90 18.13 0.53 -7.26
CA ILE A 90 17.70 -0.51 -6.32
C ILE A 90 18.71 -1.66 -6.27
N HIS A 91 19.11 -2.19 -7.42
CA HIS A 91 20.13 -3.25 -7.48
C HIS A 91 21.45 -2.83 -6.84
N LYS A 92 21.89 -1.58 -7.06
CA LYS A 92 23.13 -1.06 -6.49
C LYS A 92 23.08 -0.91 -4.97
N ASN A 93 21.97 -0.40 -4.43
CA ASN A 93 21.90 0.04 -3.03
C ASN A 93 21.14 -0.94 -2.12
N PHE A 94 20.33 -1.83 -2.69
CA PHE A 94 19.46 -2.76 -1.96
C PHE A 94 19.49 -4.15 -2.63
N PRO A 95 20.67 -4.82 -2.68
CA PRO A 95 20.84 -6.07 -3.42
C PRO A 95 20.00 -7.25 -2.90
N LYS A 96 19.39 -7.14 -1.71
CA LYS A 96 18.48 -8.13 -1.13
C LYS A 96 17.02 -7.97 -1.59
N VAL A 97 16.69 -6.87 -2.28
CA VAL A 97 15.34 -6.63 -2.79
C VAL A 97 15.15 -7.40 -4.08
N THR A 98 14.06 -8.17 -4.17
CA THR A 98 13.69 -8.88 -5.39
C THR A 98 12.65 -8.05 -6.15
N ILE A 99 12.89 -7.78 -7.43
CA ILE A 99 11.90 -7.13 -8.30
C ILE A 99 11.00 -8.21 -8.91
N ILE A 100 9.69 -8.07 -8.74
CA ILE A 100 8.67 -8.98 -9.30
C ILE A 100 7.86 -8.29 -10.40
N ARG A 101 7.36 -9.08 -11.36
CA ARG A 101 6.66 -8.59 -12.55
C ARG A 101 5.31 -9.25 -12.76
N GLY A 102 4.44 -8.54 -13.46
CA GLY A 102 3.14 -9.03 -13.87
C GLY A 102 2.01 -8.08 -13.49
N LYS A 103 0.79 -8.53 -13.73
CA LYS A 103 -0.45 -7.76 -13.55
C LYS A 103 -1.50 -8.65 -12.90
N PHE A 104 -2.39 -8.04 -12.12
CA PHE A 104 -3.57 -8.74 -11.59
C PHE A 104 -4.62 -9.03 -12.66
N TYR A 105 -4.66 -8.21 -13.71
CA TYR A 105 -5.63 -8.32 -14.77
C TYR A 105 -4.95 -8.10 -16.11
N GLU A 106 -5.09 -9.09 -16.99
CA GLU A 106 -4.75 -8.97 -18.40
C GLU A 106 -5.83 -9.70 -19.21
N PRO A 107 -6.51 -9.02 -20.16
CA PRO A 107 -7.62 -9.62 -20.90
C PRO A 107 -7.22 -10.94 -21.58
N GLY A 108 -8.04 -11.98 -21.38
CA GLY A 108 -7.82 -13.30 -21.99
C GLY A 108 -6.74 -14.15 -21.33
N LYS A 109 -6.15 -13.70 -20.21
CA LYS A 109 -5.20 -14.50 -19.42
C LYS A 109 -5.74 -14.78 -18.02
N PRO A 110 -5.52 -16.00 -17.48
CA PRO A 110 -5.79 -16.28 -16.08
C PRO A 110 -4.89 -15.42 -15.17
N PHE A 111 -5.31 -15.24 -13.92
CA PHE A 111 -4.44 -14.65 -12.91
C PHE A 111 -3.46 -15.71 -12.39
N ASP A 112 -2.24 -15.68 -12.92
CA ASP A 112 -1.14 -16.59 -12.59
C ASP A 112 0.22 -15.88 -12.57
N GLY A 113 1.29 -16.63 -12.26
CA GLY A 113 2.67 -16.16 -12.27
C GLY A 113 3.13 -15.43 -10.99
N GLU A 114 4.23 -14.69 -11.12
CA GLU A 114 4.99 -14.13 -9.99
C GLU A 114 4.15 -13.27 -9.05
N ILE A 115 3.21 -12.46 -9.59
CA ILE A 115 2.34 -11.63 -8.75
C ILE A 115 1.40 -12.48 -7.91
N ARG A 116 0.80 -13.53 -8.48
CA ARG A 116 -0.06 -14.42 -7.71
C ARG A 116 0.73 -15.14 -6.62
N GLU A 117 1.87 -15.73 -6.98
CA GLU A 117 2.73 -16.45 -6.03
C GLU A 117 3.23 -15.53 -4.91
N ALA A 118 3.59 -14.28 -5.24
CA ALA A 118 3.98 -13.28 -4.27
C ALA A 118 2.83 -12.98 -3.28
N PHE A 119 1.61 -12.76 -3.78
CA PHE A 119 0.46 -12.45 -2.92
C PHE A 119 -0.02 -13.64 -2.08
N GLU A 120 0.19 -14.88 -2.54
CA GLU A 120 -0.14 -16.09 -1.76
C GLU A 120 0.74 -16.24 -0.49
N ARG A 121 1.97 -15.69 -0.51
CA ARG A 121 2.92 -15.78 0.61
C ARG A 121 3.18 -14.46 1.33
N ALA A 122 2.65 -13.35 0.82
CA ALA A 122 2.87 -12.02 1.40
C ALA A 122 2.17 -11.87 2.75
N ASP A 123 2.89 -11.30 3.71
CA ASP A 123 2.35 -10.95 5.03
C ASP A 123 1.87 -9.48 5.05
N LEU A 124 2.43 -8.64 4.17
CA LEU A 124 2.06 -7.24 4.05
C LEU A 124 2.13 -6.77 2.58
N PHE A 125 1.09 -6.08 2.13
CA PHE A 125 1.08 -5.36 0.86
C PHE A 125 1.09 -3.86 1.13
N LEU A 126 2.12 -3.17 0.62
CA LEU A 126 2.29 -1.73 0.70
C LEU A 126 2.21 -1.13 -0.70
N PHE A 127 1.40 -0.09 -0.82
CA PHE A 127 1.32 0.72 -2.03
C PHE A 127 1.87 2.11 -1.73
N ASN A 128 2.97 2.46 -2.37
CA ASN A 128 3.60 3.77 -2.25
C ASN A 128 4.71 3.84 -3.31
N SER A 129 4.86 4.84 -4.17
CA SER A 129 3.96 5.95 -4.52
C SER A 129 3.18 5.64 -5.81
N GLY A 130 2.09 6.37 -6.06
CA GLY A 130 1.43 6.34 -7.37
C GLY A 130 0.03 6.94 -7.37
N MET A 131 -0.33 7.56 -8.48
CA MET A 131 -1.65 8.17 -8.72
C MET A 131 -2.70 7.13 -9.17
N ALA A 132 -2.62 5.89 -8.69
CA ALA A 132 -3.33 4.76 -9.28
C ALA A 132 -4.83 4.67 -8.94
N MET A 133 -5.35 5.60 -8.13
CA MET A 133 -6.75 5.60 -7.67
C MET A 133 -7.39 6.98 -7.92
N ASN A 134 -7.26 7.50 -9.13
CA ASN A 134 -7.83 8.79 -9.50
C ASN A 134 -8.90 8.63 -10.58
N PHE A 135 -10.15 8.84 -10.20
CA PHE A 135 -11.26 8.97 -11.15
C PHE A 135 -11.67 10.45 -11.26
N GLY A 136 -11.65 10.99 -12.47
CA GLY A 136 -12.07 12.36 -12.77
C GLY A 136 -10.93 13.38 -12.95
N LEU A 137 -9.76 13.17 -12.34
CA LEU A 137 -8.64 14.13 -12.45
C LEU A 137 -7.94 14.09 -13.82
N TYR A 138 -7.65 12.89 -14.34
CA TYR A 138 -6.98 12.69 -15.64
C TYR A 138 -7.86 11.95 -16.66
N GLY A 139 -9.13 11.74 -16.33
CA GLY A 139 -10.06 10.97 -17.15
C GLY A 139 -11.06 10.20 -16.31
N LYS A 140 -11.96 9.50 -17.00
CA LYS A 140 -13.03 8.70 -16.41
C LYS A 140 -12.84 7.20 -16.70
N ASP A 141 -11.59 6.75 -16.78
CA ASP A 141 -11.31 5.32 -16.94
C ASP A 141 -11.58 4.59 -15.62
N TRP A 142 -12.79 4.03 -15.52
CA TRP A 142 -13.18 3.24 -14.36
C TRP A 142 -12.44 1.89 -14.32
N ALA A 143 -12.19 1.28 -15.48
CA ALA A 143 -11.58 -0.05 -15.55
C ALA A 143 -10.13 -0.03 -15.06
N GLY A 144 -9.33 0.96 -15.47
CA GLY A 144 -7.96 1.13 -14.98
C GLY A 144 -7.88 1.40 -13.47
N ASN A 145 -8.80 2.22 -12.95
CA ASN A 145 -8.89 2.48 -11.50
C ASN A 145 -9.27 1.22 -10.72
N MET A 146 -10.26 0.46 -11.19
CA MET A 146 -10.65 -0.80 -10.57
C MET A 146 -9.51 -1.82 -10.60
N SER A 147 -8.77 -1.92 -11.70
CA SER A 147 -7.59 -2.80 -11.80
C SER A 147 -6.52 -2.45 -10.76
N SER A 148 -6.38 -1.18 -10.41
CA SER A 148 -5.43 -0.74 -9.38
C SER A 148 -5.90 -1.00 -7.96
N LEU A 149 -7.21 -1.12 -7.76
CA LEU A 149 -7.84 -1.51 -6.48
C LEU A 149 -7.89 -3.03 -6.29
N THR A 150 -7.86 -3.83 -7.36
CA THR A 150 -7.91 -5.29 -7.31
C THR A 150 -6.96 -5.93 -6.28
N PRO A 151 -5.68 -5.50 -6.14
CA PRO A 151 -4.79 -6.08 -5.12
C PRO A 151 -5.32 -5.92 -3.70
N TYR A 152 -5.94 -4.79 -3.37
CA TYR A 152 -6.53 -4.56 -2.03
C TYR A 152 -7.73 -5.45 -1.78
N ILE A 153 -8.58 -5.63 -2.80
CA ILE A 153 -9.74 -6.52 -2.72
C ILE A 153 -9.26 -7.97 -2.54
N TYR A 154 -8.20 -8.37 -3.24
CA TYR A 154 -7.59 -9.69 -3.11
C TYR A 154 -7.06 -9.96 -1.70
N CYS A 155 -6.50 -8.95 -1.02
CA CYS A 155 -6.02 -9.04 0.36
C CYS A 155 -7.14 -9.13 1.41
N ARG A 156 -8.40 -8.77 1.10
CA ARG A 156 -9.50 -8.62 2.07
C ARG A 156 -10.20 -9.96 2.41
N LYS A 157 -9.45 -11.03 2.59
CA LYS A 157 -10.02 -12.33 3.01
C LYS A 157 -10.63 -12.27 4.41
#